data_AF-A0A5J4LC28-F1
#
_entry.id   AF-A0A5J4LC28-F1
#
_cell.length_a   1.000
_cell.length_b   1.000
_cell.length_c   1.000
_cell.angle_alpha   90.00
_cell.angle_beta   90.00
_cell.angle_gamma   90.00
#
_symmetry.space_group_name_H-M   'P 1'
#
loop_
_entity.id
_entity.type
_entity.pdbx_description
1 polymer ?
#
loop_
_entity_poly.entity_id
_entity_poly.type
_entity_poly.pdbx_seq_one_letter_code
_entity_poly.pdbx_strand_id
1 'polypeptide(L)'
;MNLRRTLATAAVAAVTAPAVLLSAGAASAAPKTPAQTQQKPTYAELKKAADDAKKAYEDAVAAEQAGREKIDATMAALDKDSHPLKAAVLAADRAAKAAAADKTAADKAVTDARAALDGAADEAGKAKAQEALDAAEARARTAAEAETNADAERRTAQDAWDDARVAALREWNKVRNASADARKAKDAADRALAAATDCVRVPGLTVLANRLPSKAVAGTTVDFSFTVANATDRTLNVDPLVFFRLNSTDQEQHFMKVRWADGSGWHDLDPNSPSHLAGVKDMEPGARTDVKMRMTLEAAAPAIDGFALFAGDASDAYNPCVLGPMKRYDFTVLPAGSKPGTAGEAKPGKVEDKDRPKPKPKAAAQAASATSADPTSAAQPASAVTGGSLATTGAAPAAPRLALAGGGAVLLGTGAVFAVRRRRGVRGTH
;
A
#
# COMPACT_ATOMS: atom_id res chain seq x y z
N MET A 1 -35.98 1.29 35.86
CA MET A 1 -34.71 1.97 35.49
C MET A 1 -34.34 1.57 34.08
N ASN A 2 -34.11 2.57 33.23
CA ASN A 2 -34.03 2.46 31.77
C ASN A 2 -32.76 1.74 31.31
N LEU A 3 -32.90 0.63 30.56
CA LEU A 3 -31.81 0.02 29.79
C LEU A 3 -31.87 0.54 28.36
N ARG A 4 -30.97 1.48 28.05
CA ARG A 4 -30.78 2.05 26.72
C ARG A 4 -30.20 0.97 25.80
N ARG A 5 -30.97 0.60 24.77
CA ARG A 5 -30.49 -0.16 23.60
C ARG A 5 -29.65 0.77 22.73
N THR A 6 -28.35 0.54 22.65
CA THR A 6 -27.49 1.09 21.60
C THR A 6 -27.41 0.08 20.46
N LEU A 7 -28.15 0.38 19.39
CA LEU A 7 -28.01 -0.23 18.07
C LEU A 7 -26.66 0.22 17.49
N ALA A 8 -25.74 -0.73 17.29
CA ALA A 8 -24.55 -0.51 16.48
C ALA A 8 -24.92 -0.72 15.00
N THR A 9 -25.21 0.38 14.30
CA THR A 9 -25.26 0.44 12.84
C THR A 9 -23.88 0.16 12.28
N ALA A 10 -23.70 -1.04 11.71
CA ALA A 10 -22.52 -1.36 10.92
C ALA A 10 -22.59 -0.62 9.58
N ALA A 11 -21.80 0.44 9.45
CA ALA A 11 -21.53 1.07 8.16
C ALA A 11 -20.60 0.14 7.37
N VAL A 12 -21.16 -0.60 6.41
CA VAL A 12 -20.38 -1.31 5.40
C VAL A 12 -19.89 -0.27 4.40
N ALA A 13 -18.65 0.19 4.59
CA ALA A 13 -17.97 0.99 3.58
C ALA A 13 -17.59 0.07 2.41
N ALA A 14 -18.35 0.19 1.32
CA ALA A 14 -17.99 -0.39 0.03
C ALA A 14 -16.74 0.33 -0.51
N VAL A 15 -15.56 -0.15 -0.16
CA VAL A 15 -14.32 0.23 -0.84
C VAL A 15 -14.19 -0.66 -2.07
N THR A 16 -14.72 -0.16 -3.18
CA THR A 16 -14.45 -0.70 -4.51
C THR A 16 -12.99 -0.39 -4.84
N ALA A 17 -12.13 -1.40 -4.76
CA ALA A 17 -10.77 -1.33 -5.28
C ALA A 17 -10.79 -1.72 -6.77
N PRO A 18 -10.34 -0.87 -7.71
CA PRO A 18 -9.95 -1.33 -9.03
C PRO A 18 -8.51 -1.86 -8.91
N ALA A 19 -8.36 -3.11 -8.50
CA ALA A 19 -7.07 -3.78 -8.42
C ALA A 19 -7.13 -5.17 -9.07
N VAL A 20 -7.50 -5.22 -10.35
CA VAL A 20 -7.22 -6.37 -11.21
C VAL A 20 -6.90 -5.83 -12.60
N LEU A 21 -5.63 -5.93 -13.02
CA LEU A 21 -5.21 -6.19 -14.42
C LEU A 21 -3.67 -6.12 -14.54
N LEU A 22 -3.02 -7.19 -14.10
CA LEU A 22 -1.74 -7.72 -14.61
C LEU A 22 -1.75 -9.17 -14.07
N SER A 23 -1.85 -10.25 -14.84
CA SER A 23 -1.43 -10.52 -16.21
C SER A 23 -2.03 -11.89 -16.61
N ALA A 24 -2.68 -11.97 -17.77
CA ALA A 24 -2.98 -13.24 -18.43
C ALA A 24 -2.79 -13.03 -19.94
N GLY A 25 -1.73 -13.63 -20.48
CA GLY A 25 -1.54 -13.72 -21.92
C GLY A 25 -2.48 -14.78 -22.50
N ALA A 26 -3.39 -14.37 -23.37
CA ALA A 26 -4.06 -15.27 -24.30
C ALA A 26 -4.15 -14.58 -25.66
N ALA A 27 -3.62 -15.29 -26.66
CA ALA A 27 -3.54 -14.86 -28.04
C ALA A 27 -4.94 -14.69 -28.64
N SER A 28 -5.22 -13.53 -29.23
CA SER A 28 -6.23 -13.33 -30.27
C SER A 28 -5.89 -12.07 -31.05
N ALA A 29 -5.74 -12.21 -32.37
CA ALA A 29 -5.37 -11.15 -33.29
C ALA A 29 -6.53 -10.16 -33.50
N ALA A 30 -6.33 -8.91 -33.09
CA ALA A 30 -7.18 -7.75 -33.41
C ALA A 30 -6.27 -6.49 -33.46
N PRO A 31 -6.62 -5.44 -34.24
CA PRO A 31 -5.68 -4.39 -34.63
C PRO A 31 -5.26 -3.53 -33.43
N LYS A 32 -3.97 -3.18 -33.42
CA LYS A 32 -3.28 -2.46 -32.34
C LYS A 32 -3.92 -1.09 -32.06
N THR A 33 -4.69 -1.00 -30.99
CA THR A 33 -4.96 0.25 -30.28
C THR A 33 -3.62 0.79 -29.75
N PRO A 34 -3.32 2.10 -29.84
CA PRO A 34 -2.08 2.65 -29.31
C PRO A 34 -2.01 2.33 -27.81
N ALA A 35 -0.87 1.74 -27.40
CA ALA A 35 -0.61 1.35 -26.02
C ALA A 35 -0.90 2.54 -25.10
N GLN A 36 -1.93 2.40 -24.25
CA GLN A 36 -2.00 3.20 -23.03
C GLN A 36 -0.75 2.85 -22.23
N THR A 37 0.22 3.75 -22.21
CA THR A 37 1.33 3.69 -21.28
C THR A 37 0.73 3.63 -19.89
N GLN A 38 0.71 2.44 -19.27
CA GLN A 38 0.44 2.28 -17.85
C GLN A 38 1.38 3.23 -17.11
N GLN A 39 0.87 4.35 -16.61
CA GLN A 39 1.67 5.32 -15.88
C GLN A 39 2.10 4.65 -14.57
N LYS A 40 3.42 4.55 -14.36
CA LYS A 40 4.01 4.08 -13.11
C LYS A 40 3.50 4.97 -11.97
N PRO A 41 3.06 4.43 -10.82
CA PRO A 41 2.67 5.24 -9.66
C PRO A 41 3.85 6.08 -9.17
N THR A 42 3.56 7.31 -8.76
CA THR A 42 4.51 8.20 -8.07
C THR A 42 4.86 7.65 -6.68
N TYR A 43 5.98 8.08 -6.12
CA TYR A 43 6.38 7.70 -4.75
C TYR A 43 5.34 8.14 -3.71
N ALA A 44 4.74 9.32 -3.91
CA ALA A 44 3.67 9.82 -3.06
C ALA A 44 2.41 8.93 -3.11
N GLU A 45 2.02 8.47 -4.31
CA GLU A 45 0.90 7.53 -4.47
C GLU A 45 1.22 6.17 -3.85
N LEU A 46 2.44 5.66 -4.00
CA LEU A 46 2.87 4.41 -3.35
C LEU A 46 2.83 4.52 -1.83
N LYS A 47 3.28 5.64 -1.26
CA LYS A 47 3.21 5.90 0.18
C LYS A 47 1.77 5.90 0.66
N LYS A 48 0.90 6.63 -0.05
CA LYS A 48 -0.53 6.67 0.26
C LYS A 48 -1.17 5.28 0.16
N ALA A 49 -0.84 4.50 -0.87
CA ALA A 49 -1.36 3.15 -1.04
C ALA A 49 -0.92 2.20 0.11
N ALA A 50 0.33 2.32 0.57
CA ALA A 50 0.82 1.58 1.73
C ALA A 50 0.09 1.98 3.02
N ASP A 51 -0.12 3.28 3.26
CA ASP A 51 -0.85 3.78 4.42
C ASP A 51 -2.33 3.33 4.41
N ASP A 52 -3.00 3.43 3.26
CA ASP A 52 -4.38 2.99 3.07
C ASP A 52 -4.50 1.46 3.24
N ALA A 53 -3.56 0.67 2.71
CA ALA A 53 -3.53 -0.79 2.86
C ALA A 53 -3.25 -1.22 4.30
N LYS A 54 -2.37 -0.50 5.02
CA LYS A 54 -2.13 -0.70 6.44
C LYS A 54 -3.40 -0.48 7.25
N LYS A 55 -4.10 0.64 7.00
CA LYS A 55 -5.38 0.93 7.67
C LYS A 55 -6.41 -0.16 7.40
N ALA A 56 -6.56 -0.60 6.15
CA ALA A 56 -7.49 -1.66 5.79
C ALA A 56 -7.16 -3.00 6.49
N TYR A 57 -5.88 -3.32 6.63
CA TYR A 57 -5.44 -4.49 7.40
C TYR A 57 -5.76 -4.37 8.89
N GLU A 58 -5.52 -3.21 9.51
CA GLU A 58 -5.86 -2.96 10.92
C GLU A 58 -7.37 -3.09 11.17
N ASP A 59 -8.20 -2.51 10.30
CA ASP A 59 -9.65 -2.62 10.36
C ASP A 59 -10.12 -4.08 10.18
N ALA A 60 -9.47 -4.85 9.29
CA ALA A 60 -9.77 -6.27 9.07
C ALA A 60 -9.36 -7.16 10.26
N VAL A 61 -8.24 -6.87 10.92
CA VAL A 61 -7.81 -7.56 12.15
C VAL A 61 -8.80 -7.29 13.30
N ALA A 62 -9.27 -6.05 13.45
CA ALA A 62 -10.29 -5.72 14.43
C ALA A 62 -11.61 -6.47 14.17
N ALA A 63 -12.02 -6.57 12.89
CA ALA A 63 -13.18 -7.34 12.49
C ALA A 63 -13.00 -8.86 12.73
N GLU A 64 -11.80 -9.39 12.50
CA GLU A 64 -11.46 -10.77 12.83
C GLU A 64 -11.55 -11.02 14.35
N GLN A 65 -11.01 -10.14 15.18
CA GLN A 65 -11.12 -10.27 16.63
C GLN A 65 -12.58 -10.28 17.10
N ALA A 66 -13.40 -9.35 16.62
CA ALA A 66 -14.84 -9.32 16.92
C ALA A 66 -15.57 -10.57 16.39
N GLY A 67 -15.16 -11.06 15.22
CA GLY A 67 -15.66 -12.30 14.64
C GLY A 67 -15.34 -13.53 15.49
N ARG A 68 -14.13 -13.57 16.08
CA ARG A 68 -13.69 -14.63 17.01
C ARG A 68 -14.55 -14.66 18.26
N GLU A 69 -14.74 -13.51 18.91
CA GLU A 69 -15.59 -13.40 20.08
C GLU A 69 -17.04 -13.85 19.78
N LYS A 70 -17.55 -13.48 18.61
CA LYS A 70 -18.89 -13.88 18.15
C LYS A 70 -19.01 -15.39 17.91
N ILE A 71 -18.04 -16.02 17.25
CA ILE A 71 -18.10 -17.47 17.00
C ILE A 71 -17.97 -18.26 18.30
N ASP A 72 -17.09 -17.83 19.21
CA ASP A 72 -16.93 -18.46 20.52
C ASP A 72 -18.24 -18.38 21.33
N ALA A 73 -18.88 -17.21 21.37
CA ALA A 73 -20.17 -17.03 22.02
C ALA A 73 -21.29 -17.85 21.36
N THR A 74 -21.28 -17.97 20.03
CA THR A 74 -22.27 -18.73 19.27
C THR A 74 -22.13 -20.24 19.54
N MET A 75 -20.91 -20.77 19.52
CA MET A 75 -20.64 -22.17 19.82
C MET A 75 -20.99 -22.50 21.27
N ALA A 76 -20.57 -21.66 22.22
CA ALA A 76 -20.93 -21.82 23.62
C ALA A 76 -22.45 -21.76 23.85
N ALA A 77 -23.21 -21.02 23.04
CA ALA A 77 -24.66 -21.02 23.10
C ALA A 77 -25.27 -22.31 22.50
N LEU A 78 -24.77 -22.77 21.36
CA LEU A 78 -25.23 -24.00 20.67
C LEU A 78 -24.94 -25.27 21.48
N ASP A 79 -23.91 -25.27 22.31
CA ASP A 79 -23.51 -26.42 23.12
C ASP A 79 -24.29 -26.54 24.44
N LYS A 80 -25.07 -25.53 24.83
CA LYS A 80 -25.92 -25.62 26.03
C LYS A 80 -27.08 -26.58 25.79
N ASP A 81 -27.32 -27.48 26.73
CA ASP A 81 -28.46 -28.40 26.70
C ASP A 81 -29.82 -27.67 26.64
N SER A 82 -29.89 -26.43 27.15
CA SER A 82 -31.07 -25.57 27.08
C SER A 82 -31.27 -24.88 25.73
N HIS A 83 -30.29 -24.95 24.82
CA HIS A 83 -30.43 -24.40 23.48
C HIS A 83 -31.45 -25.22 22.69
N PRO A 84 -32.43 -24.60 22.00
CA PRO A 84 -33.53 -25.34 21.35
C PRO A 84 -33.08 -26.48 20.43
N LEU A 85 -32.06 -26.23 19.60
CA LEU A 85 -31.52 -27.26 18.70
C LEU A 85 -30.83 -28.40 19.46
N LYS A 86 -30.06 -28.09 20.51
CA LYS A 86 -29.39 -29.11 21.33
C LYS A 86 -30.39 -29.93 22.14
N ALA A 87 -31.39 -29.26 22.72
CA ALA A 87 -32.49 -29.89 23.43
C ALA A 87 -33.27 -30.84 22.51
N ALA A 88 -33.53 -30.45 21.26
CA ALA A 88 -34.18 -31.31 20.26
C ALA A 88 -33.34 -32.56 19.95
N VAL A 89 -32.02 -32.40 19.76
CA VAL A 89 -31.09 -33.55 19.60
C VAL A 89 -31.16 -34.48 20.81
N LEU A 90 -31.09 -33.94 22.03
CA LEU A 90 -31.15 -34.73 23.25
C LEU A 90 -32.50 -35.45 23.42
N ALA A 91 -33.61 -34.81 23.05
CA ALA A 91 -34.94 -35.42 23.10
C ALA A 91 -35.08 -36.55 22.07
N ALA A 92 -34.67 -36.30 20.82
CA ALA A 92 -34.73 -37.30 19.75
C ALA A 92 -33.78 -38.49 20.01
N ASP A 93 -32.61 -38.25 20.59
CA ASP A 93 -31.69 -39.32 21.02
C ASP A 93 -32.31 -40.22 22.11
N ARG A 94 -33.01 -39.63 23.09
CA ARG A 94 -33.74 -40.41 24.10
C ARG A 94 -34.90 -41.21 23.49
N ALA A 95 -35.66 -40.61 22.57
CA ALA A 95 -36.78 -41.27 21.90
C ALA A 95 -36.29 -42.45 21.04
N ALA A 96 -35.22 -42.26 20.27
CA ALA A 96 -34.62 -43.32 19.48
C ALA A 96 -34.09 -44.47 20.35
N LYS A 97 -33.44 -44.16 21.47
CA LYS A 97 -32.99 -45.19 22.44
C LYS A 97 -34.16 -45.97 23.04
N ALA A 98 -35.27 -45.30 23.37
CA ALA A 98 -36.47 -45.96 23.88
C ALA A 98 -37.10 -46.87 22.80
N ALA A 99 -37.25 -46.38 21.57
CA ALA A 99 -37.81 -47.16 20.47
C ALA A 99 -36.95 -48.40 20.13
N ALA A 100 -35.62 -48.27 20.15
CA ALA A 100 -34.71 -49.40 19.97
C ALA A 100 -34.84 -50.46 21.09
N ALA A 101 -35.04 -50.01 22.35
CA ALA A 101 -35.30 -50.92 23.46
C ALA A 101 -36.64 -51.64 23.32
N ASP A 102 -37.70 -50.93 22.92
CA ASP A 102 -39.03 -51.50 22.67
C ASP A 102 -38.99 -52.53 21.54
N LYS A 103 -38.26 -52.25 20.46
CA LYS A 103 -38.05 -53.22 19.38
C LYS A 103 -37.33 -54.47 19.88
N THR A 104 -36.26 -54.30 20.65
CA THR A 104 -35.53 -55.43 21.25
C THR A 104 -36.44 -56.30 22.11
N ALA A 105 -37.31 -55.69 22.90
CA ALA A 105 -38.30 -56.41 23.71
C ALA A 105 -39.36 -57.12 22.85
N ALA A 106 -39.84 -56.48 21.78
CA ALA A 106 -40.83 -57.07 20.87
C ALA A 106 -40.25 -58.25 20.08
N ASP A 107 -39.02 -58.14 19.58
CA ASP A 107 -38.31 -59.24 18.90
C ASP A 107 -38.12 -60.44 19.85
N LYS A 108 -37.80 -60.17 21.12
CA LYS A 108 -37.72 -61.21 22.14
C LYS A 108 -39.08 -61.88 22.36
N ALA A 109 -40.16 -61.11 22.41
CA ALA A 109 -41.51 -61.66 22.57
C ALA A 109 -41.92 -62.55 21.39
N VAL A 110 -41.54 -62.22 20.16
CA VAL A 110 -41.72 -63.11 18.99
C VAL A 110 -40.96 -64.42 19.18
N THR A 111 -39.70 -64.33 19.64
CA THR A 111 -38.87 -65.51 19.89
C THR A 111 -39.49 -66.42 20.96
N ASP A 112 -39.95 -65.83 22.07
CA ASP A 112 -40.59 -66.56 23.16
C ASP A 112 -41.94 -67.19 22.72
N ALA A 113 -42.74 -66.46 21.91
CA ALA A 113 -44.01 -66.96 21.40
C ALA A 113 -43.84 -68.12 20.41
N ARG A 114 -42.80 -68.09 19.56
CA ARG A 114 -42.44 -69.22 18.69
C ARG A 114 -42.08 -70.46 19.51
N ALA A 115 -41.24 -70.30 20.53
CA ALA A 115 -40.87 -71.41 21.41
C ALA A 115 -42.09 -72.00 22.15
N ALA A 116 -43.06 -71.16 22.54
CA ALA A 116 -44.30 -71.62 23.17
C ALA A 116 -45.21 -72.39 22.19
N LEU A 117 -45.28 -71.96 20.93
CA LEU A 117 -46.00 -72.67 19.87
C LEU A 117 -45.39 -74.05 19.59
N ASP A 118 -44.06 -74.13 19.50
CA ASP A 118 -43.33 -75.39 19.29
C ASP A 118 -43.52 -76.38 20.45
N GLY A 119 -43.74 -75.88 21.67
CA GLY A 119 -43.95 -76.68 22.88
C GLY A 119 -45.40 -77.10 23.17
N ALA A 120 -46.39 -76.68 22.37
CA ALA A 120 -47.80 -76.94 22.66
C ALA A 120 -48.21 -78.40 22.35
N ALA A 121 -48.79 -79.08 23.35
CA ALA A 121 -49.07 -80.52 23.31
C ALA A 121 -50.40 -80.90 22.63
N ASP A 122 -51.39 -80.00 22.61
CA ASP A 122 -52.71 -80.23 22.02
C ASP A 122 -53.10 -79.15 21.01
N GLU A 123 -54.09 -79.45 20.17
CA GLU A 123 -54.52 -78.56 19.08
C GLU A 123 -55.11 -77.24 19.61
N ALA A 124 -55.75 -77.26 20.78
CA ALA A 124 -56.27 -76.06 21.43
C ALA A 124 -55.15 -75.13 21.92
N GLY A 125 -54.07 -75.69 22.47
CA GLY A 125 -52.87 -74.99 22.90
C GLY A 125 -52.10 -74.41 21.72
N LYS A 126 -51.95 -75.17 20.62
CA LYS A 126 -51.33 -74.67 19.39
C LYS A 126 -52.08 -73.48 18.80
N ALA A 127 -53.42 -73.54 18.75
CA ALA A 127 -54.22 -72.43 18.25
C ALA A 127 -54.02 -71.13 19.08
N LYS A 128 -54.00 -71.24 20.41
CA LYS A 128 -53.73 -70.09 21.29
C LYS A 128 -52.30 -69.56 21.16
N ALA A 129 -51.32 -70.45 21.03
CA ALA A 129 -49.92 -70.06 20.86
C ALA A 129 -49.68 -69.39 19.49
N GLN A 130 -50.39 -69.82 18.44
CA GLN A 130 -50.36 -69.16 17.14
C GLN A 130 -50.95 -67.74 17.21
N GLU A 131 -52.08 -67.56 17.87
CA GLU A 131 -52.66 -66.22 18.07
C GLU A 131 -51.70 -65.30 18.84
N ALA A 132 -51.02 -65.83 19.86
CA ALA A 132 -50.01 -65.09 20.61
C ALA A 132 -48.78 -64.73 19.76
N LEU A 133 -48.35 -65.64 18.87
CA LEU A 133 -47.28 -65.40 17.91
C LEU A 133 -47.67 -64.31 16.91
N ASP A 134 -48.85 -64.38 16.30
CA ASP A 134 -49.33 -63.38 15.35
C ASP A 134 -49.41 -61.99 16.01
N ALA A 135 -49.88 -61.93 17.26
CA ALA A 135 -49.90 -60.69 18.04
C ALA A 135 -48.49 -60.17 18.36
N ALA A 136 -47.53 -61.05 18.68
CA ALA A 136 -46.14 -60.68 18.92
C ALA A 136 -45.47 -60.16 17.63
N GLU A 137 -45.69 -60.81 16.49
CA GLU A 137 -45.15 -60.40 15.19
C GLU A 137 -45.71 -59.05 14.75
N ALA A 138 -47.01 -58.81 14.96
CA ALA A 138 -47.62 -57.51 14.71
C ALA A 138 -46.98 -56.41 15.57
N ARG A 139 -46.76 -56.66 16.87
CA ARG A 139 -46.07 -55.73 17.77
C ARG A 139 -44.62 -55.47 17.35
N ALA A 140 -43.90 -56.51 16.94
CA ALA A 140 -42.52 -56.37 16.46
C ALA A 140 -42.44 -55.51 15.19
N ARG A 141 -43.38 -55.66 14.25
CA ARG A 141 -43.48 -54.78 13.07
C ARG A 141 -43.71 -53.32 13.47
N THR A 142 -44.69 -53.06 14.34
CA THR A 142 -44.96 -51.70 14.85
C THR A 142 -43.74 -51.11 15.57
N ALA A 143 -43.03 -51.89 16.39
CA ALA A 143 -41.84 -51.44 17.09
C ALA A 143 -40.67 -51.15 16.14
N ALA A 144 -40.50 -51.94 15.07
CA ALA A 144 -39.50 -51.70 14.03
C ALA A 144 -39.79 -50.41 13.23
N GLU A 145 -41.05 -50.13 12.91
CA GLU A 145 -41.46 -48.87 12.28
C GLU A 145 -41.23 -47.68 13.22
N ALA A 146 -41.55 -47.82 14.51
CA ALA A 146 -41.32 -46.79 15.52
C ALA A 146 -39.82 -46.48 15.70
N GLU A 147 -38.95 -47.50 15.74
CA GLU A 147 -37.49 -47.31 15.78
C GLU A 147 -37.01 -46.55 14.53
N THR A 148 -37.45 -46.98 13.34
CA THR A 148 -37.08 -46.33 12.07
C THR A 148 -37.45 -44.84 12.07
N ASN A 149 -38.66 -44.51 12.52
CA ASN A 149 -39.14 -43.13 12.60
C ASN A 149 -38.34 -42.32 13.62
N ALA A 150 -38.11 -42.87 14.82
CA ALA A 150 -37.34 -42.19 15.86
C ALA A 150 -35.87 -41.94 15.45
N ASP A 151 -35.27 -42.87 14.71
CA ASP A 151 -33.94 -42.72 14.14
C ASP A 151 -33.88 -41.64 13.06
N ALA A 152 -34.92 -41.54 12.22
CA ALA A 152 -35.04 -40.47 11.21
C ALA A 152 -35.19 -39.09 11.85
N GLU A 153 -35.99 -38.99 12.92
CA GLU A 153 -36.14 -37.76 13.72
C GLU A 153 -34.82 -37.38 14.41
N ARG A 154 -34.09 -38.35 14.97
CA ARG A 154 -32.77 -38.12 15.56
C ARG A 154 -31.79 -37.53 14.55
N ARG A 155 -31.71 -38.10 13.34
CA ARG A 155 -30.85 -37.58 12.26
C ARG A 155 -31.25 -36.15 11.88
N THR A 156 -32.55 -35.91 11.68
CA THR A 156 -33.05 -34.57 11.33
C THR A 156 -32.69 -33.52 12.39
N ALA A 157 -32.80 -33.87 13.69
CA ALA A 157 -32.41 -32.98 14.77
C ALA A 157 -30.89 -32.72 14.81
N GLN A 158 -30.08 -33.76 14.55
CA GLN A 158 -28.62 -33.65 14.47
C GLN A 158 -28.19 -32.74 13.31
N ASP A 159 -28.74 -32.97 12.11
CA ASP A 159 -28.45 -32.17 10.92
C ASP A 159 -28.79 -30.69 11.16
N ALA A 160 -29.94 -30.39 11.77
CA ALA A 160 -30.33 -29.02 12.08
C ALA A 160 -29.36 -28.33 13.08
N TRP A 161 -28.83 -29.07 14.05
CA TRP A 161 -27.85 -28.54 15.00
C TRP A 161 -26.47 -28.33 14.34
N ASP A 162 -26.01 -29.29 13.54
CA ASP A 162 -24.74 -29.18 12.82
C ASP A 162 -24.77 -28.11 11.74
N ASP A 163 -25.89 -27.94 11.02
CA ASP A 163 -26.09 -26.86 10.06
C ASP A 163 -25.94 -25.48 10.72
N ALA A 164 -26.45 -25.30 11.94
CA ALA A 164 -26.29 -24.06 12.69
C ALA A 164 -24.82 -23.79 13.05
N ARG A 165 -24.07 -24.83 13.44
CA ARG A 165 -22.63 -24.74 13.73
C ARG A 165 -21.83 -24.41 12.47
N VAL A 166 -22.15 -25.06 11.35
CA VAL A 166 -21.52 -24.81 10.04
C VAL A 166 -21.82 -23.39 9.57
N ALA A 167 -23.06 -22.90 9.72
CA ALA A 167 -23.41 -21.53 9.38
C ALA A 167 -22.58 -20.51 10.17
N ALA A 168 -22.39 -20.73 11.47
CA ALA A 168 -21.55 -19.87 12.31
C ALA A 168 -20.08 -19.89 11.86
N LEU A 169 -19.54 -21.06 11.53
CA LEU A 169 -18.16 -21.20 11.02
C LEU A 169 -17.97 -20.56 9.64
N ARG A 170 -18.98 -20.59 8.77
CA ARG A 170 -18.94 -19.91 7.47
C ARG A 170 -18.78 -18.40 7.63
N GLU A 171 -19.52 -17.78 8.57
CA GLU A 171 -19.36 -16.36 8.88
C GLU A 171 -17.98 -16.02 9.45
N TRP A 172 -17.46 -16.86 10.36
CA TRP A 172 -16.10 -16.73 10.88
C TRP A 172 -15.04 -16.82 9.76
N ASN A 173 -15.18 -17.77 8.85
CA ASN A 173 -14.23 -17.93 7.74
C ASN A 173 -14.21 -16.71 6.81
N LYS A 174 -15.33 -16.02 6.61
CA LYS A 174 -15.37 -14.78 5.79
C LYS A 174 -14.47 -13.70 6.38
N VAL A 175 -14.58 -13.42 7.67
CA VAL A 175 -13.78 -12.37 8.33
C VAL A 175 -12.30 -12.76 8.44
N ARG A 176 -12.01 -14.04 8.70
CA ARG A 176 -10.63 -14.56 8.70
C ARG A 176 -9.98 -14.43 7.32
N ASN A 177 -10.69 -14.77 6.25
CA ASN A 177 -10.17 -14.64 4.89
C ASN A 177 -9.97 -13.17 4.50
N ALA A 178 -10.89 -12.28 4.88
CA ALA A 178 -10.76 -10.85 4.65
C ALA A 178 -9.49 -10.26 5.31
N SER A 179 -9.20 -10.66 6.56
CA SER A 179 -7.96 -10.30 7.25
C SER A 179 -6.71 -10.81 6.54
N ALA A 180 -6.72 -12.08 6.11
CA ALA A 180 -5.61 -12.67 5.35
C ALA A 180 -5.36 -11.96 4.01
N ASP A 181 -6.41 -11.59 3.28
CA ASP A 181 -6.30 -10.90 2.00
C ASP A 181 -5.88 -9.43 2.18
N ALA A 182 -6.38 -8.75 3.22
CA ALA A 182 -5.91 -7.41 3.58
C ALA A 182 -4.41 -7.42 3.95
N ARG A 183 -3.94 -8.46 4.65
CA ARG A 183 -2.51 -8.64 4.94
C ARG A 183 -1.68 -8.78 3.66
N LYS A 184 -2.12 -9.59 2.69
CA LYS A 184 -1.42 -9.73 1.40
C LYS A 184 -1.37 -8.40 0.64
N ALA A 185 -2.46 -7.64 0.65
CA ALA A 185 -2.52 -6.33 0.01
C ALA A 185 -1.55 -5.34 0.66
N LYS A 186 -1.51 -5.30 1.99
CA LYS A 186 -0.53 -4.51 2.75
C LYS A 186 0.90 -4.91 2.41
N ASP A 187 1.23 -6.21 2.47
CA ASP A 187 2.58 -6.71 2.16
C ASP A 187 2.99 -6.36 0.71
N ALA A 188 2.06 -6.37 -0.24
CA ALA A 188 2.31 -5.96 -1.62
C ALA A 188 2.57 -4.45 -1.74
N ALA A 189 1.78 -3.62 -1.06
CA ALA A 189 1.95 -2.17 -1.05
C ALA A 189 3.29 -1.77 -0.39
N ASP A 190 3.65 -2.40 0.73
CA ASP A 190 4.92 -2.17 1.41
C ASP A 190 6.12 -2.56 0.54
N ARG A 191 6.04 -3.70 -0.16
CA ARG A 191 7.08 -4.10 -1.12
C ARG A 191 7.22 -3.11 -2.28
N ALA A 192 6.11 -2.63 -2.82
CA ALA A 192 6.14 -1.65 -3.90
C ALA A 192 6.76 -0.31 -3.44
N LEU A 193 6.41 0.14 -2.23
CA LEU A 193 7.00 1.33 -1.62
C LEU A 193 8.50 1.15 -1.37
N ALA A 194 8.92 0.02 -0.80
CA ALA A 194 10.33 -0.28 -0.53
C ALA A 194 11.16 -0.31 -1.82
N ALA A 195 10.66 -0.97 -2.88
CA ALA A 195 11.33 -0.98 -4.17
C ALA A 195 11.48 0.42 -4.79
N ALA A 196 10.61 1.37 -4.43
CA ALA A 196 10.73 2.76 -4.87
C ALA A 196 11.73 3.58 -4.04
N THR A 197 12.12 3.12 -2.84
CA THR A 197 13.11 3.81 -2.00
C THR A 197 14.57 3.57 -2.42
N ASP A 198 14.82 2.55 -3.24
CA ASP A 198 16.16 2.25 -3.74
C ASP A 198 16.73 3.42 -4.55
N CYS A 199 17.96 3.80 -4.25
CA CYS A 199 18.61 4.92 -4.91
C CYS A 199 18.91 4.61 -6.38
N VAL A 200 18.39 5.45 -7.28
CA VAL A 200 18.66 5.35 -8.71
C VAL A 200 19.92 6.13 -9.04
N ARG A 201 20.96 5.45 -9.53
CA ARG A 201 22.18 6.13 -9.97
C ARG A 201 22.05 6.59 -11.41
N VAL A 202 22.25 7.89 -11.65
CA VAL A 202 22.13 8.49 -12.97
C VAL A 202 23.44 9.20 -13.34
N PRO A 203 24.16 8.78 -14.40
CA PRO A 203 25.41 9.43 -14.80
C PRO A 203 25.20 10.85 -15.33
N GLY A 204 23.97 11.17 -15.78
CA GLY A 204 23.62 12.47 -16.34
C GLY A 204 23.37 13.60 -15.33
N LEU A 205 23.32 13.31 -14.02
CA LEU A 205 23.25 14.36 -12.99
C LEU A 205 24.67 14.67 -12.49
N THR A 206 25.27 15.75 -12.95
CA THR A 206 26.68 16.05 -12.65
C THR A 206 26.82 17.33 -11.83
N VAL A 207 27.70 17.30 -10.84
CA VAL A 207 28.16 18.48 -10.09
C VAL A 207 29.67 18.59 -10.25
N LEU A 208 30.12 19.58 -11.02
CA LEU A 208 31.52 19.66 -11.46
C LEU A 208 32.14 21.00 -11.07
N ALA A 209 33.30 20.98 -10.43
CA ALA A 209 34.02 22.18 -10.08
C ALA A 209 34.63 22.85 -11.32
N ASN A 210 34.54 24.17 -11.38
CA ASN A 210 35.12 25.02 -12.41
C ASN A 210 36.18 25.91 -11.77
N ARG A 211 37.42 25.85 -12.30
CA ARG A 211 38.54 26.67 -11.84
C ARG A 211 38.91 26.49 -10.36
N LEU A 212 38.57 25.36 -9.76
CA LEU A 212 39.14 24.97 -8.47
C LEU A 212 40.66 24.74 -8.66
N PRO A 213 41.53 25.46 -7.94
CA PRO A 213 42.96 25.30 -8.11
C PRO A 213 43.43 23.97 -7.51
N SER A 214 44.43 23.36 -8.13
CA SER A 214 45.11 22.20 -7.57
C SER A 214 46.26 22.53 -6.63
N LYS A 215 46.66 23.80 -6.60
CA LYS A 215 47.65 24.33 -5.67
C LYS A 215 47.14 25.68 -5.20
N ALA A 216 47.04 25.85 -3.88
CA ALA A 216 46.59 27.10 -3.28
C ALA A 216 47.62 27.52 -2.22
N VAL A 217 47.88 28.82 -2.09
CA VAL A 217 48.95 29.33 -1.22
C VAL A 217 48.34 29.76 0.10
N ALA A 218 48.97 29.39 1.22
CA ALA A 218 48.56 29.85 2.53
C ALA A 218 48.52 31.39 2.59
N GLY A 219 47.49 31.94 3.23
CA GLY A 219 47.24 33.39 3.30
C GLY A 219 46.52 33.97 2.08
N THR A 220 46.03 33.14 1.17
CA THR A 220 45.30 33.60 -0.03
C THR A 220 43.82 33.23 0.02
N THR A 221 43.03 33.95 -0.79
CA THR A 221 41.64 33.62 -1.07
C THR A 221 41.49 33.34 -2.56
N VAL A 222 40.83 32.25 -2.91
CA VAL A 222 40.57 31.84 -4.29
C VAL A 222 39.07 31.72 -4.52
N ASP A 223 38.61 32.40 -5.56
CA ASP A 223 37.23 32.28 -6.04
C ASP A 223 37.15 31.24 -7.17
N PHE A 224 36.16 30.36 -7.06
CA PHE A 224 35.87 29.32 -8.05
C PHE A 224 34.35 29.14 -8.16
N SER A 225 33.90 28.17 -8.95
CA SER A 225 32.48 27.80 -8.98
C SER A 225 32.33 26.30 -9.16
N PHE A 226 31.11 25.80 -9.07
CA PHE A 226 30.76 24.50 -9.63
C PHE A 226 29.48 24.62 -10.47
N THR A 227 29.35 23.77 -11.48
CA THR A 227 28.15 23.65 -12.31
C THR A 227 27.36 22.44 -11.86
N VAL A 228 26.07 22.64 -11.58
CA VAL A 228 25.07 21.59 -11.47
C VAL A 228 24.43 21.43 -12.84
N ALA A 229 24.38 20.21 -13.34
CA ALA A 229 23.90 19.90 -14.67
C ALA A 229 22.99 18.67 -14.64
N ASN A 230 21.77 18.83 -15.17
CA ASN A 230 20.85 17.73 -15.37
C ASN A 230 20.85 17.36 -16.86
N ALA A 231 21.67 16.41 -17.27
CA ALA A 231 21.67 15.82 -18.61
C ALA A 231 20.76 14.58 -18.73
N THR A 232 19.95 14.30 -17.71
CA THR A 232 18.96 13.22 -17.75
C THR A 232 17.71 13.66 -18.51
N ASP A 233 16.81 12.72 -18.76
CA ASP A 233 15.46 12.94 -19.29
C ASP A 233 14.43 13.24 -18.20
N ARG A 234 14.87 13.41 -16.94
CA ARG A 234 14.00 13.61 -15.77
C ARG A 234 13.97 15.06 -15.35
N THR A 235 12.84 15.51 -14.84
CA THR A 235 12.78 16.72 -14.00
C THR A 235 13.18 16.33 -12.59
N LEU A 236 14.22 16.99 -12.05
CA LEU A 236 14.84 16.62 -10.79
C LEU A 236 14.76 17.76 -9.76
N ASN A 237 14.42 17.42 -8.53
CA ASN A 237 14.71 18.26 -7.38
C ASN A 237 16.13 17.93 -6.91
N VAL A 238 17.10 18.78 -7.26
CA VAL A 238 18.53 18.52 -7.03
C VAL A 238 18.99 19.24 -5.77
N ASP A 239 19.76 18.55 -4.96
CA ASP A 239 20.45 19.05 -3.78
C ASP A 239 21.95 18.71 -3.86
N PRO A 240 22.77 19.61 -4.45
CA PRO A 240 24.20 19.39 -4.62
C PRO A 240 24.92 19.12 -3.29
N LEU A 241 25.64 18.01 -3.23
CA LEU A 241 26.48 17.63 -2.10
C LEU A 241 27.93 18.08 -2.36
N VAL A 242 28.46 18.90 -1.45
CA VAL A 242 29.83 19.42 -1.52
C VAL A 242 30.54 19.17 -0.21
N PHE A 243 31.80 18.73 -0.28
CA PHE A 243 32.63 18.52 0.90
C PHE A 243 34.08 18.87 0.63
N PHE A 244 34.74 19.52 1.59
CA PHE A 244 36.14 19.91 1.51
C PHE A 244 36.87 19.47 2.78
N ARG A 245 38.07 18.90 2.63
CA ARG A 245 38.91 18.48 3.74
C ARG A 245 40.38 18.71 3.44
N LEU A 246 41.12 19.17 4.43
CA LEU A 246 42.56 19.01 4.48
C LEU A 246 42.89 17.60 5.00
N ASN A 247 43.98 17.00 4.55
CA ASN A 247 44.50 15.73 5.05
C ASN A 247 45.17 15.91 6.43
N SER A 248 44.47 16.54 7.36
CA SER A 248 44.90 16.92 8.70
C SER A 248 43.96 16.37 9.77
N THR A 249 44.26 16.65 11.04
CA THR A 249 43.30 16.44 12.13
C THR A 249 42.09 17.38 11.99
N ASP A 250 40.97 17.05 12.65
CA ASP A 250 39.76 17.89 12.65
C ASP A 250 40.03 19.28 13.22
N GLN A 251 40.90 19.38 14.22
CA GLN A 251 41.30 20.65 14.82
C GLN A 251 42.02 21.56 13.83
N GLU A 252 42.67 21.02 12.80
CA GLU A 252 43.43 21.77 11.80
C GLU A 252 42.60 22.16 10.57
N GLN A 253 41.33 21.72 10.48
CA GLN A 253 40.48 22.07 9.34
C GLN A 253 40.14 23.57 9.30
N HIS A 254 40.23 24.28 10.43
CA HIS A 254 39.99 25.72 10.51
C HIS A 254 40.91 26.54 9.59
N PHE A 255 42.10 26.03 9.26
CA PHE A 255 43.02 26.67 8.33
C PHE A 255 42.44 26.88 6.93
N MET A 256 41.35 26.18 6.58
CA MET A 256 40.62 26.33 5.34
C MET A 256 39.16 26.70 5.61
N LYS A 257 38.77 27.88 5.12
CA LYS A 257 37.38 28.33 5.14
C LYS A 257 36.80 28.32 3.73
N VAL A 258 35.79 27.49 3.49
CA VAL A 258 35.08 27.43 2.21
C VAL A 258 33.71 28.08 2.37
N ARG A 259 33.32 28.93 1.42
CA ARG A 259 32.04 29.64 1.40
C ARG A 259 31.36 29.50 0.05
N TRP A 260 30.04 29.54 0.02
CA TRP A 260 29.22 29.56 -1.19
C TRP A 260 28.30 30.78 -1.21
N ALA A 261 27.87 31.20 -2.40
CA ALA A 261 26.95 32.33 -2.55
C ALA A 261 25.59 31.88 -3.10
N ASP A 262 24.51 32.35 -2.48
CA ASP A 262 23.12 32.10 -2.87
C ASP A 262 22.45 33.30 -3.58
N GLY A 263 23.21 34.37 -3.80
CA GLY A 263 22.72 35.65 -4.34
C GLY A 263 22.37 36.69 -3.28
N SER A 264 22.17 36.27 -2.02
CA SER A 264 21.89 37.16 -0.88
C SER A 264 23.13 37.41 -0.01
N GLY A 265 24.09 36.48 0.01
CA GLY A 265 25.31 36.60 0.78
C GLY A 265 26.28 35.43 0.61
N TRP A 266 27.31 35.39 1.45
CA TRP A 266 28.28 34.29 1.53
C TRP A 266 28.03 33.45 2.77
N HIS A 267 27.85 32.14 2.57
CA HIS A 267 27.56 31.17 3.62
C HIS A 267 28.74 30.23 3.81
N ASP A 268 29.10 29.95 5.06
CA ASP A 268 30.20 29.05 5.39
C ASP A 268 29.79 27.60 5.21
N LEU A 269 30.71 26.76 4.71
CA LEU A 269 30.57 25.32 4.76
C LEU A 269 31.01 24.81 6.13
N ASP A 270 30.39 23.73 6.60
CA ASP A 270 30.93 22.98 7.72
C ASP A 270 32.17 22.19 7.25
N PRO A 271 33.37 22.44 7.81
CA PRO A 271 34.58 21.71 7.43
C PRO A 271 34.60 20.25 7.91
N ASN A 272 33.68 19.85 8.78
CA ASN A 272 33.64 18.50 9.38
C ASN A 272 32.50 17.64 8.84
N SER A 273 31.62 18.17 7.99
CA SER A 273 30.52 17.40 7.40
C SER A 273 30.25 17.78 5.94
N PRO A 274 29.82 16.82 5.11
CA PRO A 274 29.30 17.11 3.78
C PRO A 274 28.10 18.07 3.85
N SER A 275 28.07 19.07 2.96
CA SER A 275 27.04 20.10 2.94
C SER A 275 26.19 20.01 1.68
N HIS A 276 24.87 20.01 1.87
CA HIS A 276 23.88 20.20 0.83
C HIS A 276 23.63 21.69 0.63
N LEU A 277 23.82 22.20 -0.58
CA LEU A 277 23.81 23.64 -0.83
C LEU A 277 23.27 23.99 -2.21
N ALA A 278 22.70 25.18 -2.34
CA ALA A 278 22.14 25.71 -3.58
C ALA A 278 21.13 24.74 -4.26
N GLY A 279 20.22 24.16 -3.48
CA GLY A 279 19.19 23.25 -3.98
C GLY A 279 18.34 23.88 -5.09
N VAL A 280 18.07 23.10 -6.14
CA VAL A 280 17.30 23.50 -7.32
C VAL A 280 16.04 22.65 -7.40
N LYS A 281 14.87 23.29 -7.29
CA LYS A 281 13.59 22.63 -7.49
C LYS A 281 13.26 22.53 -8.97
N ASP A 282 12.62 21.43 -9.35
CA ASP A 282 12.07 21.18 -10.69
C ASP A 282 13.07 21.47 -11.82
N MET A 283 14.32 21.06 -11.64
CA MET A 283 15.39 21.25 -12.62
C MET A 283 15.11 20.41 -13.88
N GLU A 284 14.74 21.09 -14.96
CA GLU A 284 14.34 20.46 -16.21
C GLU A 284 15.47 19.68 -16.93
N PRO A 285 15.13 18.69 -17.78
CA PRO A 285 16.07 18.00 -18.66
C PRO A 285 16.92 18.94 -19.53
N GLY A 286 18.23 18.96 -19.29
CA GLY A 286 19.23 19.79 -19.96
C GLY A 286 19.52 21.12 -19.27
N ALA A 287 18.84 21.43 -18.16
CA ALA A 287 19.11 22.63 -17.37
C ALA A 287 20.49 22.57 -16.72
N ARG A 288 21.09 23.75 -16.51
CA ARG A 288 22.39 23.92 -15.85
C ARG A 288 22.38 25.20 -15.02
N THR A 289 23.00 25.16 -13.85
CA THR A 289 23.20 26.33 -13.00
C THR A 289 24.60 26.34 -12.41
N ASP A 290 25.16 27.53 -12.22
CA ASP A 290 26.48 27.72 -11.64
C ASP A 290 26.37 28.33 -10.25
N VAL A 291 27.11 27.78 -9.30
CA VAL A 291 27.17 28.24 -7.92
C VAL A 291 28.57 28.77 -7.62
N LYS A 292 28.65 30.01 -7.15
CA LYS A 292 29.91 30.66 -6.81
C LYS A 292 30.43 30.15 -5.46
N MET A 293 31.72 29.89 -5.41
CA MET A 293 32.43 29.39 -4.25
C MET A 293 33.67 30.25 -3.98
N ARG A 294 34.11 30.25 -2.72
CA ARG A 294 35.32 30.92 -2.26
C ARG A 294 36.03 30.05 -1.24
N MET A 295 37.33 29.86 -1.41
CA MET A 295 38.18 29.18 -0.43
C MET A 295 39.22 30.17 0.07
N THR A 296 39.26 30.38 1.39
CA THR A 296 40.26 31.19 2.08
C THR A 296 41.15 30.27 2.90
N LEU A 297 42.46 30.39 2.71
CA LEU A 297 43.47 29.68 3.48
C LEU A 297 44.16 30.66 4.42
N GLU A 298 44.26 30.32 5.69
CA GLU A 298 44.97 31.14 6.67
C GLU A 298 46.47 31.21 6.34
N ALA A 299 47.14 32.30 6.72
CA ALA A 299 48.58 32.46 6.48
C ALA A 299 49.42 31.43 7.25
N ALA A 300 48.92 30.95 8.38
CA ALA A 300 49.53 29.91 9.20
C ALA A 300 49.21 28.48 8.73
N ALA A 301 48.44 28.31 7.64
CA ALA A 301 48.10 26.99 7.13
C ALA A 301 49.38 26.21 6.77
N PRO A 302 49.54 24.97 7.26
CA PRO A 302 50.70 24.15 6.93
C PRO A 302 50.70 23.75 5.45
N ALA A 303 51.86 23.40 4.92
CA ALA A 303 51.94 22.74 3.63
C ALA A 303 51.31 21.36 3.73
N ILE A 304 50.15 21.17 3.12
CA ILE A 304 49.34 19.96 3.29
C ILE A 304 48.45 19.71 2.07
N ASP A 305 48.20 18.44 1.76
CA ASP A 305 47.22 18.09 0.76
C ASP A 305 45.79 18.19 1.31
N GLY A 306 44.84 18.42 0.42
CA GLY A 306 43.42 18.42 0.69
C GLY A 306 42.65 17.91 -0.50
N PHE A 307 41.36 17.72 -0.32
CA PHE A 307 40.47 17.29 -1.38
C PHE A 307 39.10 17.94 -1.26
N ALA A 308 38.41 17.98 -2.40
CA ALA A 308 37.02 18.35 -2.52
C ALA A 308 36.23 17.22 -3.17
N LEU A 309 35.02 16.96 -2.66
CA LEU A 309 34.06 16.03 -3.23
C LEU A 309 32.83 16.81 -3.69
N PHE A 310 32.35 16.50 -4.89
CA PHE A 310 31.13 17.06 -5.47
C PHE A 310 30.27 15.91 -5.98
N ALA A 311 29.00 15.87 -5.56
CA ALA A 311 28.00 14.95 -6.08
C ALA A 311 26.65 15.68 -6.22
N GLY A 312 25.78 15.14 -7.06
CA GLY A 312 24.40 15.60 -7.13
C GLY A 312 23.50 14.57 -6.46
N ASP A 313 22.91 14.91 -5.32
CA ASP A 313 21.82 14.13 -4.78
C ASP A 313 20.51 14.77 -5.25
N ALA A 314 19.49 13.97 -5.53
CA ALA A 314 18.25 14.47 -6.08
C ALA A 314 17.06 13.55 -5.76
N SER A 315 15.87 14.04 -6.10
CA SER A 315 14.64 13.27 -6.11
C SER A 315 13.79 13.64 -7.33
N ASP A 316 12.90 12.75 -7.73
CA ASP A 316 11.84 13.03 -8.70
C ASP A 316 10.49 12.52 -8.15
N ALA A 317 9.42 12.69 -8.93
CA ALA A 317 8.08 12.27 -8.51
C ALA A 317 7.97 10.76 -8.20
N TYR A 318 8.87 9.94 -8.74
CA TYR A 318 8.83 8.48 -8.65
C TYR A 318 9.89 7.90 -7.73
N ASN A 319 11.01 8.61 -7.54
CA ASN A 319 12.19 8.14 -6.84
C ASN A 319 12.61 9.20 -5.83
N PRO A 320 12.53 8.92 -4.52
CA PRO A 320 12.97 9.84 -3.48
C PRO A 320 14.50 9.95 -3.40
N CYS A 321 15.23 9.02 -4.02
CA CYS A 321 16.69 9.01 -4.05
C CYS A 321 17.20 8.82 -5.49
N VAL A 322 17.84 9.85 -6.02
CA VAL A 322 18.53 9.86 -7.32
C VAL A 322 19.94 10.38 -7.08
N LEU A 323 20.97 9.64 -7.48
CA LEU A 323 22.36 9.94 -7.19
C LEU A 323 23.18 10.12 -8.47
N GLY A 324 23.85 11.26 -8.58
CA GLY A 324 24.89 11.53 -9.57
C GLY A 324 26.24 10.89 -9.20
N PRO A 325 27.20 10.80 -10.15
CA PRO A 325 28.55 10.37 -9.83
C PRO A 325 29.24 11.39 -8.91
N MET A 326 29.88 10.89 -7.86
CA MET A 326 30.74 11.70 -7.02
C MET A 326 32.09 11.94 -7.71
N LYS A 327 32.53 13.19 -7.74
CA LYS A 327 33.81 13.61 -8.31
C LYS A 327 34.71 14.14 -7.21
N ARG A 328 35.95 13.63 -7.19
CA ARG A 328 37.00 14.05 -6.27
C ARG A 328 37.99 14.96 -6.99
N TYR A 329 38.40 16.02 -6.32
CA TYR A 329 39.42 16.96 -6.75
C TYR A 329 40.45 17.11 -5.65
N ASP A 330 41.68 16.67 -5.89
CA ASP A 330 42.77 16.83 -4.94
C ASP A 330 43.51 18.15 -5.20
N PHE A 331 43.95 18.82 -4.13
CA PHE A 331 44.74 20.04 -4.19
C PHE A 331 45.79 20.08 -3.08
N THR A 332 46.85 20.85 -3.27
CA THR A 332 47.92 21.03 -2.29
C THR A 332 47.93 22.46 -1.78
N VAL A 333 47.96 22.64 -0.46
CA VAL A 333 48.24 23.91 0.19
C VAL A 333 49.77 24.11 0.23
N LEU A 334 50.24 25.22 -0.34
CA LEU A 334 51.64 25.61 -0.36
C LEU A 334 51.92 26.61 0.76
N PRO A 335 53.17 26.68 1.28
CA PRO A 335 53.57 27.71 2.25
C PRO A 335 53.31 29.12 1.75
N ALA A 336 53.03 30.05 2.67
CA ALA A 336 52.82 31.46 2.36
C ALA A 336 53.99 32.06 1.55
N GLY A 337 53.67 32.93 0.58
CA GLY A 337 54.68 33.54 -0.30
C GLY A 337 55.21 32.63 -1.42
N SER A 338 54.77 31.35 -1.48
CA SER A 338 55.08 30.48 -2.62
C SER A 338 54.41 31.00 -3.89
N LYS A 339 55.06 30.84 -5.05
CA LYS A 339 54.40 31.05 -6.34
C LYS A 339 53.50 29.85 -6.62
N PRO A 340 52.17 30.02 -6.76
CA PRO A 340 51.36 28.97 -7.34
C PRO A 340 51.83 28.87 -8.79
N GLY A 341 52.61 27.83 -9.12
CA GLY A 341 52.89 27.50 -10.51
C GLY A 341 51.58 27.52 -11.30
N THR A 342 51.61 27.92 -12.57
CA THR A 342 50.41 28.13 -13.39
C THR A 342 49.39 27.03 -13.13
N ALA A 343 48.18 27.44 -12.72
CA ALA A 343 47.08 26.61 -12.21
C ALA A 343 46.51 25.58 -13.23
N GLY A 344 47.27 25.25 -14.29
CA GLY A 344 46.88 24.41 -15.41
C GLY A 344 47.56 23.03 -15.48
N GLU A 345 48.42 22.65 -14.53
CA GLU A 345 49.14 21.35 -14.60
C GLU A 345 48.59 20.23 -13.72
N ALA A 346 47.67 20.50 -12.80
CA ALA A 346 46.83 19.40 -12.34
C ALA A 346 45.65 19.28 -13.27
N LYS A 347 45.54 18.11 -13.88
CA LYS A 347 44.32 17.74 -14.59
C LYS A 347 43.17 17.87 -13.57
N PRO A 348 42.12 18.66 -13.86
CA PRO A 348 40.83 18.43 -13.23
C PRO A 348 40.56 16.93 -13.29
N GLY A 349 39.96 16.34 -12.26
CA GLY A 349 39.54 14.94 -12.34
C GLY A 349 38.89 14.72 -13.71
N LYS A 350 39.42 13.80 -14.53
CA LYS A 350 38.97 13.59 -15.91
C LYS A 350 37.45 13.50 -15.91
N VAL A 351 36.82 14.55 -16.37
CA VAL A 351 35.50 14.49 -16.95
C VAL A 351 35.82 14.61 -18.42
N GLU A 352 35.68 13.49 -19.11
CA GLU A 352 35.89 13.50 -20.55
C GLU A 352 34.90 14.54 -21.11
N ASP A 353 35.29 15.33 -22.11
CA ASP A 353 34.49 16.45 -22.65
C ASP A 353 33.05 16.05 -23.06
N LYS A 354 32.81 14.73 -23.18
CA LYS A 354 31.50 14.09 -23.36
C LYS A 354 30.57 14.15 -22.13
N ASP A 355 31.07 14.27 -20.90
CA ASP A 355 30.23 14.34 -19.69
C ASP A 355 29.96 15.79 -19.23
N ARG A 356 30.53 16.79 -19.91
CA ARG A 356 30.05 18.17 -19.83
C ARG A 356 28.84 18.28 -20.78
N PRO A 357 27.61 18.43 -20.29
CA PRO A 357 26.48 18.59 -21.19
C PRO A 357 26.69 19.85 -22.02
N LYS A 358 26.71 19.71 -23.35
CA LYS A 358 26.67 20.86 -24.26
C LYS A 358 25.38 21.64 -23.97
N PRO A 359 25.40 23.00 -24.01
CA PRO A 359 24.17 23.76 -23.94
C PRO A 359 23.16 23.21 -24.96
N LYS A 360 21.96 22.81 -24.53
CA LYS A 360 20.85 22.77 -25.48
C LYS A 360 20.71 24.19 -26.04
N PRO A 361 20.62 24.39 -27.36
CA PRO A 361 20.37 25.71 -27.92
C PRO A 361 19.08 26.25 -27.30
N LYS A 362 19.17 27.41 -26.65
CA LYS A 362 17.97 28.22 -26.40
C LYS A 362 17.38 28.53 -27.77
N ALA A 363 16.10 28.26 -28.00
CA ALA A 363 15.43 28.69 -29.22
C ALA A 363 15.77 30.18 -29.45
N ALA A 364 16.39 30.47 -30.59
CA ALA A 364 16.92 31.78 -30.89
C ALA A 364 15.80 32.81 -30.83
N ALA A 365 15.88 33.74 -29.87
CA ALA A 365 15.26 35.03 -30.06
C ALA A 365 16.02 35.70 -31.22
N GLN A 366 15.32 35.90 -32.32
CA GLN A 366 15.85 36.50 -33.54
C GLN A 366 16.52 37.84 -33.23
N ALA A 367 17.75 37.98 -33.70
CA ALA A 367 18.46 39.23 -33.76
C ALA A 367 17.76 40.20 -34.73
N ALA A 368 17.61 41.45 -34.32
CA ALA A 368 17.52 42.57 -35.23
C ALA A 368 18.63 43.57 -34.85
N SER A 369 19.62 43.68 -35.74
CA SER A 369 20.65 44.71 -35.75
C SER A 369 20.06 46.06 -36.14
N ALA A 370 20.54 47.14 -35.52
CA ALA A 370 21.08 48.36 -36.17
C ALA A 370 21.47 49.38 -35.06
N THR A 371 22.75 49.66 -34.85
CA THR A 371 23.57 50.77 -35.42
C THR A 371 23.41 52.12 -34.68
N SER A 372 24.50 52.50 -33.99
CA SER A 372 25.06 53.84 -33.72
C SER A 372 24.18 55.00 -33.23
N ALA A 373 24.44 55.48 -31.99
CA ALA A 373 25.02 56.81 -31.68
C ALA A 373 24.88 57.15 -30.18
N ASP A 374 26.01 57.45 -29.53
CA ASP A 374 26.10 58.30 -28.32
C ASP A 374 26.09 59.79 -28.78
N PRO A 375 25.92 60.84 -27.92
CA PRO A 375 25.88 60.82 -26.46
C PRO A 375 24.82 61.75 -25.79
N THR A 376 24.94 61.84 -24.47
CA THR A 376 24.66 62.98 -23.56
C THR A 376 23.40 62.99 -22.68
N SER A 377 23.72 63.04 -21.37
CA SER A 377 23.10 63.83 -20.30
C SER A 377 21.92 63.22 -19.49
N ALA A 378 22.27 63.00 -18.21
CA ALA A 378 21.55 63.42 -17.00
C ALA A 378 20.35 62.61 -16.47
N ALA A 379 20.49 62.29 -15.18
CA ALA A 379 19.47 62.16 -14.14
C ALA A 379 18.61 60.87 -14.09
N GLN A 380 18.97 60.00 -13.14
CA GLN A 380 18.06 59.25 -12.25
C GLN A 380 17.09 60.21 -11.49
N PRO A 381 16.02 59.76 -10.78
CA PRO A 381 15.64 58.38 -10.40
C PRO A 381 14.12 58.05 -10.46
N ALA A 382 13.80 56.83 -9.99
CA ALA A 382 12.62 56.44 -9.20
C ALA A 382 11.36 55.89 -9.90
N SER A 383 11.21 54.57 -9.74
CA SER A 383 10.04 53.82 -9.25
C SER A 383 8.64 54.45 -9.34
N ALA A 384 7.72 53.79 -10.02
CA ALA A 384 6.63 53.00 -9.41
C ALA A 384 5.49 52.68 -10.41
N VAL A 385 4.92 51.49 -10.23
CA VAL A 385 3.48 51.18 -10.32
C VAL A 385 2.81 50.98 -11.70
N THR A 386 2.46 49.70 -11.90
CA THR A 386 1.23 49.12 -12.48
C THR A 386 0.83 49.34 -13.94
N GLY A 387 0.44 48.23 -14.58
CA GLY A 387 -0.83 48.18 -15.30
C GLY A 387 -0.81 47.47 -16.66
N GLY A 388 -1.43 46.27 -16.69
CA GLY A 388 -2.15 45.67 -17.85
C GLY A 388 -1.37 45.46 -19.16
N SER A 389 -1.85 44.76 -20.18
CA SER A 389 -3.07 43.98 -20.41
C SER A 389 -2.93 43.33 -21.81
N LEU A 390 -3.54 42.16 -22.00
CA LEU A 390 -4.15 41.62 -23.23
C LEU A 390 -3.31 41.17 -24.44
N ALA A 391 -3.52 39.90 -24.81
CA ALA A 391 -4.19 39.43 -26.04
C ALA A 391 -4.49 37.91 -25.83
N THR A 392 -5.72 37.40 -25.68
CA THR A 392 -6.91 37.33 -26.57
C THR A 392 -6.60 36.96 -28.01
N THR A 393 -6.69 35.66 -28.30
CA THR A 393 -7.51 35.01 -29.36
C THR A 393 -7.62 33.52 -28.94
N GLY A 394 -8.73 32.78 -28.98
CA GLY A 394 -10.05 33.00 -29.53
C GLY A 394 -10.39 31.93 -30.59
N ALA A 395 -10.78 30.71 -30.20
CA ALA A 395 -11.66 29.81 -30.98
C ALA A 395 -12.12 28.60 -30.14
N ALA A 396 -13.44 28.37 -30.10
CA ALA A 396 -14.18 27.38 -29.30
C ALA A 396 -14.71 26.21 -30.20
N PRO A 397 -15.78 25.46 -29.82
CA PRO A 397 -15.84 24.34 -28.88
C PRO A 397 -16.28 23.02 -29.56
N ALA A 398 -15.87 21.86 -29.06
CA ALA A 398 -16.49 20.57 -29.41
C ALA A 398 -16.39 19.56 -28.27
N ALA A 399 -17.51 19.33 -27.60
CA ALA A 399 -17.71 18.19 -26.72
C ALA A 399 -18.15 16.97 -27.54
N PRO A 400 -17.67 15.76 -27.22
CA PRO A 400 -18.42 14.54 -27.45
C PRO A 400 -18.93 14.01 -26.10
N ARG A 401 -20.26 13.85 -26.02
CA ARG A 401 -20.90 12.92 -25.10
C ARG A 401 -20.44 11.51 -25.47
N LEU A 402 -19.91 10.77 -24.52
CA LEU A 402 -19.82 9.31 -24.59
C LEU A 402 -20.55 8.72 -23.40
N ALA A 403 -21.63 8.03 -23.71
CA ALA A 403 -22.35 7.12 -22.84
C ALA A 403 -21.76 5.71 -23.01
N LEU A 404 -21.60 5.00 -21.88
CA LEU A 404 -21.41 3.55 -21.74
C LEU A 404 -21.81 3.26 -20.28
N ALA A 405 -22.95 2.66 -19.91
CA ALA A 405 -23.68 1.47 -20.36
C ALA A 405 -22.94 0.14 -20.08
N GLY A 406 -23.40 -0.55 -19.01
CA GLY A 406 -23.10 -1.94 -18.63
C GLY A 406 -22.18 -2.06 -17.39
N GLY A 407 -22.50 -2.77 -16.30
CA GLY A 407 -23.63 -3.60 -15.90
C GLY A 407 -23.28 -4.28 -14.56
N GLY A 408 -24.29 -4.67 -13.77
CA GLY A 408 -24.12 -5.53 -12.58
C GLY A 408 -24.69 -4.96 -11.28
N ALA A 409 -26.01 -5.06 -11.10
CA ALA A 409 -26.66 -4.83 -9.81
C ALA A 409 -26.55 -6.08 -8.94
N VAL A 410 -26.14 -5.94 -7.68
CA VAL A 410 -26.36 -6.95 -6.64
C VAL A 410 -27.44 -6.43 -5.70
N LEU A 411 -28.61 -7.06 -5.78
CA LEU A 411 -29.73 -6.89 -4.87
C LEU A 411 -29.39 -7.53 -3.53
N LEU A 412 -29.28 -6.74 -2.46
CA LEU A 412 -29.44 -7.23 -1.09
C LEU A 412 -30.83 -6.82 -0.61
N GLY A 413 -31.78 -7.76 -0.74
CA GLY A 413 -33.13 -7.62 -0.20
C GLY A 413 -33.10 -7.64 1.32
N THR A 414 -33.32 -6.49 1.94
CA THR A 414 -33.71 -6.40 3.35
C THR A 414 -35.21 -6.64 3.45
N GLY A 415 -35.61 -7.88 3.77
CA GLY A 415 -36.97 -8.20 4.17
C GLY A 415 -37.31 -7.49 5.48
N ALA A 416 -38.23 -6.55 5.42
CA ALA A 416 -38.88 -5.97 6.59
C ALA A 416 -39.77 -7.04 7.25
N VAL A 417 -39.53 -7.34 8.53
CA VAL A 417 -40.54 -7.99 9.37
C VAL A 417 -41.06 -6.94 10.34
N PHE A 418 -42.23 -6.42 9.99
CA PHE A 418 -43.06 -5.55 10.82
C PHE A 418 -43.59 -6.35 12.02
N ALA A 419 -43.53 -5.75 13.20
CA ALA A 419 -44.10 -6.30 14.43
C ALA A 419 -45.63 -6.12 14.48
N VAL A 420 -46.31 -7.21 14.87
CA VAL A 420 -47.53 -7.35 15.68
C VAL A 420 -48.67 -6.33 15.52
N ARG A 421 -49.88 -6.83 15.17
CA ARG A 421 -51.10 -6.42 15.89
C ARG A 421 -52.17 -7.50 15.94
N ARG A 422 -52.37 -8.02 17.15
CA ARG A 422 -53.53 -8.80 17.61
C ARG A 422 -54.80 -7.92 17.56
N ARG A 423 -55.88 -8.41 16.94
CA ARG A 423 -57.26 -8.01 17.27
C ARG A 423 -58.17 -9.24 17.31
N ARG A 424 -58.88 -9.37 18.43
CA ARG A 424 -60.01 -10.29 18.70
C ARG A 424 -61.29 -9.76 18.02
N GLY A 425 -62.20 -10.68 17.70
CA GLY A 425 -63.63 -10.49 17.38
C GLY A 425 -64.10 -11.59 16.42
N VAL A 426 -64.73 -12.70 16.86
CA VAL A 426 -66.17 -12.91 17.18
C VAL A 426 -67.08 -13.00 15.95
N ARG A 427 -67.88 -14.09 15.90
CA ARG A 427 -69.02 -14.48 15.01
C ARG A 427 -68.62 -14.87 13.58
N GLY A 428 -69.15 -15.91 12.96
CA GLY A 428 -70.22 -16.86 13.24
C GLY A 428 -70.60 -17.48 11.89
N THR A 429 -71.01 -18.74 11.84
CA THR A 429 -71.56 -19.34 10.61
C THR A 429 -72.85 -20.08 10.92
N HIS A 430 -73.74 -19.91 9.96
CA HIS A 430 -75.09 -20.42 9.81
C HIS A 430 -75.23 -21.93 9.99
#